data_AF-R4V4F6-F1
#
_entry.id   AF-R4V4F6-F1
#
_cell.length_a   1.000
_cell.length_b   1.000
_cell.length_c   1.000
_cell.angle_alpha   90.00
_cell.angle_beta   90.00
_cell.angle_gamma   90.00
#
_symmetry.space_group_name_H-M   'P 1'
#
loop_
_entity.id
_entity.type
_entity.pdbx_description
1 polymer ?
#
loop_
_entity_poly.entity_id
_entity_poly.type
_entity_poly.pdbx_seq_one_letter_code
_entity_poly.pdbx_strand_id
1 'polypeptide(L)'
;MASDILDVCRELDDLMIRLLELMEEHIQCKLKLQDIMKSSCLDLAKARYIMGTRNVSYLQLPTKESAEITALRTVASLVETGKNLEHVVFKLCTVNPEHIASEKQEEEGSLRNRRGKGEDKRKEQDDLSSKKCEGSEFVTATDPIKWFGCLVPQNLRQAQKGFHAALEVVIQSANIQSELEATCKKFEKLFKLKAGLAAGKS
;
A
#
# COMPACT_ATOMS: atom_id res chain seq x y z
N MET A 1 46.64 14.88 11.54
CA MET A 1 47.16 14.22 10.30
C MET A 1 47.04 12.70 10.36
N ALA A 2 47.77 11.98 11.24
CA ALA A 2 47.59 10.52 11.37
C ALA A 2 46.27 10.14 12.06
N SER A 3 45.85 10.92 13.07
CA SER A 3 44.53 10.79 13.71
C SER A 3 43.40 10.98 12.68
N ASP A 4 43.48 12.04 11.88
CA ASP A 4 42.41 12.42 10.93
C ASP A 4 42.16 11.32 9.88
N ILE A 5 43.20 10.60 9.44
CA ILE A 5 43.04 9.46 8.53
C ILE A 5 42.38 8.27 9.22
N LEU A 6 42.73 8.01 10.49
CA LEU A 6 42.11 6.95 11.27
C LEU A 6 40.63 7.25 11.52
N ASP A 7 40.29 8.51 11.78
CA ASP A 7 38.91 8.96 11.99
C ASP A 7 38.08 8.80 10.71
N VAL A 8 38.62 9.16 9.55
CA VAL A 8 37.95 8.92 8.24
C VAL A 8 37.79 7.44 7.93
N CYS A 9 38.78 6.60 8.29
CA CYS A 9 38.65 5.14 8.13
C CYS A 9 37.50 4.60 8.98
N ARG A 10 37.39 5.02 10.25
CA ARG A 10 36.29 4.60 11.14
C ARG A 10 34.94 5.00 10.58
N GLU A 11 34.81 6.25 10.11
CA GLU A 11 33.54 6.71 9.51
C GLU A 11 33.20 5.93 8.23
N LEU A 12 34.18 5.56 7.41
CA LEU A 12 33.96 4.70 6.23
C LEU A 12 33.48 3.30 6.61
N ASP A 13 34.06 2.71 7.66
CA ASP A 13 33.67 1.38 8.14
C ASP A 13 32.24 1.42 8.71
N ASP A 14 31.90 2.45 9.49
CA ASP A 14 30.55 2.66 10.02
C ASP A 14 29.51 2.82 8.89
N LEU A 15 29.84 3.59 7.84
CA LEU A 15 28.97 3.74 6.67
C LEU A 15 28.83 2.44 5.87
N MET A 16 29.88 1.63 5.78
CA MET A 16 29.83 0.34 5.12
C MET A 16 28.90 -0.62 5.87
N ILE A 17 28.98 -0.66 7.19
CA ILE A 17 28.07 -1.45 8.03
C ILE A 17 26.63 -1.00 7.79
N ARG A 18 26.35 0.32 7.85
CA ARG A 18 25.01 0.85 7.60
C ARG A 18 24.50 0.51 6.19
N LEU A 19 25.37 0.54 5.19
CA LEU A 19 25.01 0.16 3.82
C LEU A 19 24.58 -1.31 3.73
N LEU A 20 25.30 -2.21 4.40
CA LEU A 20 24.95 -3.64 4.43
C LEU A 20 23.61 -3.88 5.14
N GLU A 21 23.35 -3.20 6.25
CA GLU A 21 22.06 -3.23 6.95
C GLU A 21 20.92 -2.76 6.04
N LEU A 22 21.08 -1.61 5.38
CA LEU A 22 20.10 -1.06 4.45
C LEU A 22 19.83 -2.00 3.27
N MET A 23 20.86 -2.67 2.77
CA MET A 23 20.70 -3.69 1.73
C MET A 23 19.89 -4.88 2.21
N GLU A 24 20.15 -5.37 3.43
CA GLU A 24 19.35 -6.43 4.03
C GLU A 24 17.88 -6.02 4.19
N GLU A 25 17.63 -4.84 4.78
CA GLU A 25 16.29 -4.27 4.94
C GLU A 25 15.57 -4.14 3.60
N HIS A 26 16.28 -3.71 2.54
CA HIS A 26 15.73 -3.60 1.19
C HIS A 26 15.32 -4.94 0.60
N ILE A 27 16.17 -5.97 0.76
CA ILE A 27 15.88 -7.33 0.30
C ILE A 27 14.67 -7.89 1.04
N GLN A 28 14.60 -7.71 2.36
CA GLN A 28 13.45 -8.14 3.16
C GLN A 28 12.15 -7.45 2.71
N CYS A 29 12.19 -6.14 2.42
CA CYS A 29 11.03 -5.42 1.90
C CYS A 29 10.57 -5.98 0.54
N LYS A 30 11.50 -6.30 -0.37
CA LYS A 30 11.16 -6.91 -1.67
C LYS A 30 10.51 -8.28 -1.53
N LEU A 31 11.02 -9.12 -0.63
CA LEU A 31 10.43 -10.44 -0.36
C LEU A 31 9.01 -10.30 0.20
N LYS A 32 8.80 -9.43 1.20
CA LYS A 32 7.48 -9.12 1.76
C LYS A 32 6.51 -8.60 0.69
N LEU A 33 6.97 -7.68 -0.16
CA LEU A 33 6.17 -7.13 -1.25
C LEU A 33 5.74 -8.22 -2.24
N GLN A 34 6.66 -9.12 -2.59
CA GLN A 34 6.37 -10.23 -3.50
C GLN A 34 5.29 -11.14 -2.93
N ASP A 35 5.36 -11.49 -1.65
CA ASP A 35 4.40 -12.40 -1.03
C ASP A 35 2.99 -11.77 -0.99
N ILE A 36 2.90 -10.50 -0.57
CA ILE A 36 1.63 -9.77 -0.55
C ILE A 36 1.07 -9.59 -1.98
N MET A 37 1.92 -9.29 -2.97
CA MET A 37 1.50 -9.13 -4.36
C MET A 37 0.94 -10.44 -4.93
N LYS A 38 1.59 -11.57 -4.66
CA LYS A 38 1.12 -12.90 -5.09
C LYS A 38 -0.25 -13.22 -4.49
N SER A 39 -0.42 -13.07 -3.18
CA SER A 39 -1.70 -13.36 -2.52
C SER A 39 -2.81 -12.41 -2.98
N SER A 40 -2.53 -11.11 -3.08
CA SER A 40 -3.52 -10.09 -3.49
C SER A 40 -3.98 -10.28 -4.94
N CYS A 41 -3.05 -10.61 -5.84
CA CYS A 41 -3.38 -10.92 -7.23
C CYS A 41 -4.22 -12.20 -7.34
N LEU A 42 -3.92 -13.21 -6.53
CA LEU A 42 -4.69 -14.45 -6.48
C LEU A 42 -6.11 -14.23 -5.95
N ASP A 43 -6.30 -13.39 -4.93
CA ASP A 43 -7.62 -13.02 -4.44
C ASP A 43 -8.41 -12.19 -5.46
N LEU A 44 -7.74 -11.30 -6.22
CA LEU A 44 -8.34 -10.60 -7.34
C LEU A 44 -8.78 -11.57 -8.45
N ALA A 45 -7.97 -12.58 -8.77
CA ALA A 45 -8.32 -13.61 -9.75
C ALA A 45 -9.53 -14.43 -9.29
N LYS A 46 -9.59 -14.83 -8.01
CA LYS A 46 -10.77 -15.49 -7.43
C LYS A 46 -12.01 -14.61 -7.51
N ALA A 47 -11.90 -13.31 -7.20
CA ALA A 47 -13.01 -12.37 -7.31
C ALA A 47 -13.54 -12.29 -8.75
N ARG A 48 -12.64 -12.20 -9.74
CA ARG A 48 -12.99 -12.21 -11.18
C ARG A 48 -13.64 -13.53 -11.62
N TYR A 49 -13.17 -14.66 -11.10
CA TYR A 49 -13.74 -15.97 -11.40
C TYR A 49 -15.17 -16.09 -10.86
N ILE A 50 -15.41 -15.68 -9.62
CA ILE A 50 -16.72 -15.79 -8.95
C ILE A 50 -17.75 -14.82 -9.55
N MET A 51 -17.37 -13.55 -9.76
CA MET A 51 -18.28 -12.52 -10.25
C MET A 51 -18.41 -12.46 -11.77
N GLY A 52 -17.52 -13.14 -12.48
CA GLY A 52 -17.42 -13.07 -13.94
C GLY A 52 -16.66 -11.84 -14.44
N THR A 53 -16.12 -11.97 -15.65
CA THR A 53 -15.19 -11.02 -16.27
C THR A 53 -15.74 -9.61 -16.46
N ARG A 54 -17.06 -9.42 -16.51
CA ARG A 54 -17.70 -8.09 -16.72
C ARG A 54 -17.78 -7.26 -15.45
N ASN A 55 -17.91 -7.90 -14.29
CA ASN A 55 -18.23 -7.25 -13.03
C ASN A 55 -16.99 -6.75 -12.28
N VAL A 56 -15.83 -7.35 -12.53
CA VAL A 56 -14.53 -6.86 -12.03
C VAL A 56 -13.67 -6.52 -13.25
N SER A 57 -13.96 -5.38 -13.89
CA SER A 57 -13.38 -4.96 -15.17
C SER A 57 -13.18 -3.46 -15.24
N TYR A 58 -12.37 -3.02 -16.20
CA TYR A 58 -12.17 -1.62 -16.55
C TYR A 58 -13.48 -0.90 -16.89
N LEU A 59 -14.49 -1.62 -17.39
CA LEU A 59 -15.82 -1.08 -17.69
C LEU A 59 -16.55 -0.49 -16.48
N GLN A 60 -16.15 -0.87 -15.26
CA GLN A 60 -16.71 -0.34 -14.01
C GLN A 60 -16.00 0.94 -13.54
N LEU A 61 -14.90 1.35 -14.17
CA LEU A 61 -14.19 2.55 -13.77
C LEU A 61 -14.92 3.81 -14.27
N PRO A 62 -14.90 4.92 -13.51
CA PRO A 62 -15.53 6.15 -13.96
C PRO A 62 -14.84 6.68 -15.22
N THR A 63 -15.65 7.19 -16.16
CA THR A 63 -15.19 7.79 -17.42
C THR A 63 -15.04 9.31 -17.28
N LYS A 64 -14.57 9.99 -18.34
CA LYS A 64 -14.38 11.46 -18.36
C LYS A 64 -15.67 12.26 -18.08
N GLU A 65 -16.83 11.64 -18.22
CA GLU A 65 -18.15 12.22 -17.97
C GLU A 65 -18.61 12.05 -16.51
N SER A 66 -17.87 11.27 -15.72
CA SER A 66 -18.14 11.05 -14.31
C SER A 66 -17.61 12.19 -13.44
N ALA A 67 -18.12 12.31 -12.22
CA ALA A 67 -17.61 13.28 -11.23
C ALA A 67 -16.10 13.11 -10.99
N GLU A 68 -15.44 14.21 -10.62
CA GLU A 68 -14.00 14.21 -10.33
C GLU A 68 -13.65 13.20 -9.23
N ILE A 69 -12.67 12.34 -9.50
CA ILE A 69 -12.21 11.32 -8.56
C ILE A 69 -11.08 11.90 -7.73
N THR A 70 -11.27 11.97 -6.41
CA THR A 70 -10.20 12.29 -5.47
C THR A 70 -9.52 11.00 -5.00
N ALA A 71 -8.19 10.96 -5.03
CA ALA A 71 -7.44 9.82 -4.53
C ALA A 71 -7.58 9.70 -3.00
N LEU A 72 -8.03 8.55 -2.51
CA LEU A 72 -8.13 8.26 -1.07
C LEU A 72 -6.77 8.13 -0.38
N ARG A 73 -5.72 7.80 -1.13
CA ARG A 73 -4.35 7.69 -0.63
C ARG A 73 -3.41 8.48 -1.54
N THR A 74 -2.60 9.34 -0.94
CA THR A 74 -1.59 10.16 -1.63
C THR A 74 -0.25 10.03 -0.93
N VAL A 75 0.85 10.35 -1.62
CA VAL A 75 2.19 10.29 -1.06
C VAL A 75 2.76 11.70 -1.02
N ALA A 76 3.27 12.10 0.14
CA ALA A 76 4.03 13.33 0.31
C ALA A 76 5.52 13.01 0.46
N SER A 77 6.36 13.83 -0.15
CA SER A 77 7.82 13.74 -0.01
C SER A 77 8.32 14.84 0.93
N LEU A 78 9.20 14.48 1.85
CA LEU A 78 9.90 15.40 2.75
C LEU A 78 11.40 15.15 2.62
N VAL A 79 12.22 16.14 2.98
CA VAL A 79 13.68 15.96 3.09
C VAL A 79 13.99 15.82 4.57
N GLU A 80 14.63 14.72 4.95
CA GLU A 80 15.11 14.51 6.32
C GLU A 80 16.65 14.63 6.35
N THR A 81 17.14 15.52 7.22
CA THR A 81 18.57 15.73 7.48
C THR A 81 18.93 15.06 8.81
N GLY A 82 19.11 13.75 8.78
CA GLY A 82 19.53 12.96 9.95
C GLY A 82 21.04 12.66 9.88
N LYS A 83 21.78 12.86 10.98
CA LYS A 83 23.19 12.42 11.13
C LYS A 83 24.13 12.83 9.96
N ASN A 84 24.06 14.08 9.51
CA ASN A 84 24.82 14.61 8.35
C ASN A 84 24.51 13.90 7.01
N LEU A 85 23.32 13.32 6.86
CA LEU A 85 22.85 12.68 5.64
C LEU A 85 21.49 13.27 5.24
N GLU A 86 21.45 13.92 4.08
CA GLU A 86 20.21 14.46 3.50
C GLU A 86 19.65 13.44 2.51
N HIS A 87 18.42 12.99 2.75
CA HIS A 87 17.72 12.09 1.85
C HIS A 87 16.21 12.38 1.85
N VAL A 88 15.53 11.90 0.81
CA VAL A 88 14.10 12.12 0.61
C VAL A 88 13.33 11.00 1.31
N VAL A 89 12.34 11.38 2.11
CA VAL A 89 11.47 10.46 2.83
C VAL A 89 10.04 10.65 2.34
N PHE A 90 9.41 9.54 1.98
CA PHE A 90 8.04 9.46 1.53
C PHE A 90 7.13 9.05 2.70
N LYS A 91 6.00 9.75 2.84
CA LYS A 91 4.96 9.46 3.83
C LYS A 91 3.62 9.25 3.12
N LEU A 92 2.94 8.17 3.49
CA LEU A 92 1.61 7.85 2.98
C LEU A 92 0.57 8.68 3.73
N CYS A 93 -0.17 9.50 3.00
CA CYS A 93 -1.33 10.23 3.50
C CYS A 93 -2.59 9.46 3.10
N THR A 94 -3.43 9.14 4.07
CA THR A 94 -4.75 8.57 3.83
C THR A 94 -5.79 9.65 4.10
N VAL A 95 -6.60 9.95 3.10
CA VAL A 95 -7.75 10.83 3.26
C VAL A 95 -8.86 9.94 3.78
N ASN A 96 -9.07 9.93 5.09
CA ASN A 96 -10.20 9.23 5.70
C ASN A 96 -11.47 10.05 5.45
N PRO A 97 -12.48 9.51 4.75
CA PRO A 97 -13.79 10.16 4.65
C PRO A 97 -14.65 10.01 5.92
N GLU A 98 -14.09 9.51 7.03
CA GLU A 98 -14.82 9.12 8.25
C GLU A 98 -14.33 9.87 9.50
N HIS A 99 -14.57 11.17 9.58
CA HIS A 99 -14.68 11.90 10.84
C HIS A 99 -16.02 12.63 10.94
N ILE A 100 -17.13 11.90 10.74
CA ILE A 100 -18.42 12.21 11.36
C ILE A 100 -19.05 10.88 11.79
N ALA A 101 -19.23 10.72 13.10
CA ALA A 101 -20.01 9.70 13.81
C ALA A 101 -19.35 8.33 14.12
N SER A 102 -18.65 8.32 15.26
CA SER A 102 -18.72 7.33 16.36
C SER A 102 -18.28 5.88 16.14
N GLU A 103 -17.11 5.59 16.71
CA GLU A 103 -16.89 4.55 17.74
C GLU A 103 -18.11 3.66 18.05
N LYS A 104 -18.01 2.37 17.74
CA LYS A 104 -18.14 1.26 18.73
C LYS A 104 -17.35 0.04 18.24
N GLN A 105 -16.44 -0.41 19.09
CA GLN A 105 -15.88 -1.76 19.08
C GLN A 105 -16.92 -2.77 19.61
N GLU A 106 -16.59 -4.06 19.45
CA GLU A 106 -17.13 -5.22 20.18
C GLU A 106 -18.55 -5.66 19.79
N GLU A 107 -18.92 -6.93 19.71
CA GLU A 107 -18.24 -8.22 19.77
C GLU A 107 -19.29 -9.28 19.37
N GLU A 108 -18.79 -10.50 19.15
CA GLU A 108 -19.47 -11.78 19.37
C GLU A 108 -20.73 -12.21 18.60
N GLY A 109 -20.72 -13.51 18.35
CA GLY A 109 -21.70 -14.21 17.54
C GLY A 109 -23.02 -14.46 18.25
N SER A 110 -24.06 -14.70 17.45
CA SER A 110 -25.19 -15.48 17.92
C SER A 110 -25.97 -16.08 16.75
N LEU A 111 -25.79 -17.39 16.62
CA LEU A 111 -26.82 -18.40 16.42
C LEU A 111 -27.75 -18.29 15.20
N ARG A 112 -27.48 -19.22 14.27
CA ARG A 112 -28.42 -19.86 13.34
C ARG A 112 -29.83 -20.00 13.94
N ASN A 113 -30.79 -19.21 13.46
CA ASN A 113 -32.20 -19.56 13.59
C ASN A 113 -32.62 -20.51 12.46
N ARG A 114 -32.41 -21.81 12.70
CA ARG A 114 -33.15 -22.86 12.00
C ARG A 114 -34.28 -23.31 12.92
N ARG A 115 -35.48 -22.76 12.73
CA ARG A 115 -36.73 -23.42 13.12
C ARG A 115 -37.52 -23.69 11.84
N GLY A 116 -37.70 -24.97 11.52
CA GLY A 116 -38.67 -25.40 10.54
C GLY A 116 -40.07 -25.44 11.15
N LYS A 117 -41.10 -25.31 10.31
CA LYS A 117 -42.04 -26.40 9.94
C LYS A 117 -43.25 -25.83 9.18
N GLY A 118 -43.54 -26.42 8.01
CA GLY A 118 -44.83 -26.37 7.28
C GLY A 118 -45.12 -25.06 6.54
N GLU A 119 -45.67 -24.99 5.32
CA GLU A 119 -46.37 -25.96 4.47
C GLU A 119 -46.27 -25.52 2.99
N ASP A 120 -46.56 -26.49 2.12
CA ASP A 120 -46.56 -26.52 0.66
C ASP A 120 -47.56 -25.54 0.00
N LYS A 121 -47.09 -24.73 -0.97
CA LYS A 121 -47.83 -24.39 -2.21
C LYS A 121 -46.86 -24.02 -3.34
N ARG A 122 -46.84 -24.87 -4.36
CA ARG A 122 -46.35 -24.57 -5.72
C ARG A 122 -47.08 -23.35 -6.29
N LYS A 123 -46.33 -22.38 -6.82
CA LYS A 123 -46.69 -21.59 -7.99
C LYS A 123 -45.42 -21.26 -8.77
N GLU A 124 -45.33 -21.81 -9.97
CA GLU A 124 -44.50 -21.28 -11.04
C GLU A 124 -45.08 -19.92 -11.44
N GLN A 125 -44.24 -18.88 -11.48
CA GLN A 125 -44.45 -17.77 -12.39
C GLN A 125 -43.10 -17.11 -12.70
N ASP A 126 -42.74 -17.24 -13.96
CA ASP A 126 -41.74 -16.49 -14.70
C ASP A 126 -42.13 -15.00 -14.66
N ASP A 127 -41.27 -14.13 -14.11
CA ASP A 127 -41.18 -12.74 -14.57
C ASP A 127 -39.88 -12.07 -14.10
N LEU A 128 -39.06 -11.72 -15.09
CA LEU A 128 -37.98 -10.75 -14.98
C LEU A 128 -38.56 -9.41 -14.51
N SER A 129 -38.18 -8.93 -13.34
CA SER A 129 -38.24 -7.49 -13.08
C SER A 129 -37.03 -7.01 -12.30
N SER A 130 -36.11 -6.42 -13.06
CA SER A 130 -35.07 -5.50 -12.60
C SER A 130 -35.70 -4.42 -11.72
N LYS A 131 -35.62 -4.59 -10.41
CA LYS A 131 -36.02 -3.54 -9.48
C LYS A 131 -34.86 -2.53 -9.39
N LYS A 132 -34.93 -1.54 -10.28
CA LYS A 132 -34.20 -0.28 -10.16
C LYS A 132 -34.44 0.30 -8.76
N CYS A 133 -33.37 0.61 -8.05
CA CYS A 133 -33.39 1.56 -6.95
C CYS A 133 -32.75 2.83 -7.46
N GLU A 134 -33.57 3.75 -7.95
CA GLU A 134 -33.20 5.15 -8.15
C GLU A 134 -33.63 5.93 -6.90
N GLY A 135 -32.74 6.79 -6.39
CA GLY A 135 -33.11 7.89 -5.48
C GLY A 135 -32.35 7.95 -4.16
N SER A 136 -31.10 8.44 -4.18
CA SER A 136 -30.57 9.32 -3.12
C SER A 136 -29.36 10.07 -3.67
N GLU A 137 -29.53 11.36 -3.92
CA GLU A 137 -28.44 12.32 -4.08
C GLU A 137 -27.60 12.35 -2.79
N PHE A 138 -26.35 11.91 -2.91
CA PHE A 138 -25.24 12.41 -2.10
C PHE A 138 -23.96 12.07 -2.85
N VAL A 139 -23.31 13.09 -3.43
CA VAL A 139 -21.93 12.95 -3.91
C VAL A 139 -21.03 13.04 -2.66
N THR A 140 -21.11 12.02 -1.82
CA THR A 140 -20.01 11.67 -0.91
C THR A 140 -18.99 10.90 -1.72
N ALA A 141 -17.70 11.20 -1.60
CA ALA A 141 -16.61 10.47 -2.23
C ALA A 141 -16.87 8.95 -2.17
N THR A 142 -17.38 8.38 -3.26
CA THR A 142 -17.83 7.00 -3.31
C THR A 142 -16.60 6.12 -3.18
N ASP A 143 -16.56 5.30 -2.13
CA ASP A 143 -15.52 4.28 -1.94
C ASP A 143 -15.32 3.50 -3.27
N PRO A 144 -14.13 3.59 -3.90
CA PRO A 144 -13.87 3.03 -5.22
C PRO A 144 -14.18 1.54 -5.34
N ILE A 145 -14.16 0.79 -4.24
CA ILE A 145 -14.50 -0.63 -4.28
C ILE A 145 -15.98 -0.88 -4.62
N LYS A 146 -16.86 0.10 -4.34
CA LYS A 146 -18.30 0.03 -4.65
C LYS A 146 -18.60 0.21 -6.13
N TRP A 147 -17.62 0.64 -6.94
CA TRP A 147 -17.77 0.67 -8.40
C TRP A 147 -17.99 -0.73 -8.99
N PHE A 148 -17.54 -1.78 -8.29
CA PHE A 148 -17.70 -3.17 -8.71
C PHE A 148 -19.02 -3.81 -8.22
N GLY A 149 -19.99 -3.00 -7.81
CA GLY A 149 -21.34 -3.42 -7.41
C GLY A 149 -21.64 -3.21 -5.92
N CYS A 150 -22.93 -3.27 -5.58
CA CYS A 150 -23.42 -3.06 -4.20
C CYS A 150 -22.93 -4.16 -3.23
N LEU A 151 -22.83 -5.41 -3.71
CA LEU A 151 -22.31 -6.54 -2.95
C LEU A 151 -20.90 -6.90 -3.40
N VAL A 152 -19.91 -6.22 -2.83
CA VAL A 152 -18.50 -6.49 -3.08
C VAL A 152 -18.10 -7.85 -2.48
N PRO A 153 -17.57 -8.79 -3.27
CA PRO A 153 -17.18 -10.11 -2.78
C PRO A 153 -15.99 -10.02 -1.81
N GLN A 154 -15.94 -10.96 -0.86
CA GLN A 154 -14.90 -11.00 0.18
C GLN A 154 -13.48 -11.03 -0.40
N ASN A 155 -13.25 -11.81 -1.47
CA ASN A 155 -11.94 -11.88 -2.13
C ASN A 155 -11.51 -10.54 -2.74
N LEU A 156 -12.45 -9.71 -3.21
CA LEU A 156 -12.13 -8.38 -3.75
C LEU A 156 -11.73 -7.41 -2.63
N ARG A 157 -12.40 -7.50 -1.47
CA ARG A 157 -12.01 -6.75 -0.25
C ARG A 157 -10.64 -7.20 0.28
N GLN A 158 -10.37 -8.50 0.27
CA GLN A 158 -9.07 -9.06 0.65
C GLN A 158 -7.96 -8.58 -0.29
N ALA A 159 -8.21 -8.61 -1.60
CA ALA A 159 -7.28 -8.07 -2.59
C ALA A 159 -7.02 -6.57 -2.35
N GLN A 160 -8.06 -5.76 -2.12
CA GLN A 160 -7.90 -4.32 -1.81
C GLN A 160 -7.03 -4.12 -0.56
N LYS A 161 -7.32 -4.85 0.54
CA LYS A 161 -6.53 -4.78 1.78
C LYS A 161 -5.07 -5.18 1.53
N GLY A 162 -4.83 -6.23 0.75
CA GLY A 162 -3.49 -6.68 0.39
C GLY A 162 -2.74 -5.64 -0.45
N PHE A 163 -3.38 -5.02 -1.44
CA PHE A 163 -2.78 -3.94 -2.22
C PHE A 163 -2.50 -2.68 -1.39
N HIS A 164 -3.33 -2.35 -0.39
CA HIS A 164 -3.04 -1.28 0.57
C HIS A 164 -1.77 -1.58 1.39
N ALA A 165 -1.64 -2.79 1.92
CA ALA A 165 -0.43 -3.20 2.65
C ALA A 165 0.80 -3.21 1.73
N ALA A 166 0.65 -3.64 0.48
CA ALA A 166 1.74 -3.62 -0.49
C ALA A 166 2.20 -2.19 -0.79
N LEU A 167 1.29 -1.22 -0.89
CA LEU A 167 1.63 0.19 -1.08
C LEU A 167 2.47 0.73 0.08
N GLU A 168 2.13 0.35 1.32
CA GLU A 168 2.91 0.71 2.51
C GLU A 168 4.33 0.14 2.45
N VAL A 169 4.49 -1.12 2.04
CA VAL A 169 5.81 -1.75 1.85
C VAL A 169 6.60 -1.10 0.71
N VAL A 170 5.94 -0.70 -0.39
CA VAL A 170 6.60 0.02 -1.50
C VAL A 170 7.16 1.36 -1.01
N ILE A 171 6.42 2.08 -0.17
CA ILE A 171 6.88 3.36 0.40
C ILE A 171 8.07 3.13 1.34
N GLN A 172 8.02 2.11 2.18
CA GLN A 172 9.17 1.72 3.01
C GLN A 172 10.40 1.40 2.15
N SER A 173 10.22 0.62 1.07
CA SER A 173 11.29 0.30 0.12
C SER A 173 11.85 1.56 -0.54
N ALA A 174 11.01 2.52 -0.92
CA ALA A 174 11.46 3.77 -1.52
C ALA A 174 12.28 4.63 -0.54
N ASN A 175 11.88 4.65 0.74
CA ASN A 175 12.62 5.34 1.80
C ASN A 175 13.99 4.71 2.02
N ILE A 176 14.05 3.38 2.16
CA ILE A 176 15.30 2.63 2.29
C ILE A 176 16.21 2.89 1.08
N GLN A 177 15.67 2.90 -0.14
CA GLN A 177 16.44 3.23 -1.34
C GLN A 177 17.01 4.64 -1.31
N SER A 178 16.23 5.62 -0.86
CA SER A 178 16.71 7.00 -0.75
C SER A 178 17.85 7.13 0.27
N GLU A 179 17.73 6.49 1.43
CA GLU A 179 18.78 6.46 2.44
C GLU A 179 20.04 5.73 1.93
N LEU A 180 19.86 4.60 1.23
CA LEU A 180 20.94 3.81 0.64
C LEU A 180 21.72 4.65 -0.39
N GLU A 181 21.03 5.34 -1.30
CA GLU A 181 21.65 6.20 -2.29
C GLU A 181 22.42 7.36 -1.65
N ALA A 182 21.85 7.99 -0.63
CA ALA A 182 22.54 9.05 0.10
C ALA A 182 23.78 8.52 0.84
N THR A 183 23.68 7.36 1.49
CA THR A 183 24.79 6.70 2.20
C THR A 183 25.93 6.36 1.25
N CYS A 184 25.63 5.77 0.08
CA CYS A 184 26.61 5.51 -0.97
C CYS A 184 27.32 6.80 -1.42
N LYS A 185 26.57 7.88 -1.67
CA LYS A 185 27.16 9.18 -2.05
C LYS A 185 28.08 9.73 -0.96
N LYS A 186 27.72 9.57 0.32
CA LYS A 186 28.57 10.00 1.43
C LYS A 186 29.84 9.14 1.52
N PHE A 187 29.71 7.83 1.41
CA PHE A 187 30.83 6.89 1.39
C PHE A 187 31.83 7.24 0.27
N GLU A 188 31.37 7.44 -0.96
CA GLU A 188 32.24 7.81 -2.09
C GLU A 188 32.99 9.12 -1.86
N LYS A 189 32.33 10.13 -1.26
CA LYS A 189 32.96 11.41 -0.93
C LYS A 189 34.09 11.21 0.08
N LEU A 190 33.84 10.50 1.17
CA LEU A 190 34.84 10.24 2.21
C LEU A 190 35.99 9.35 1.70
N PHE A 191 35.68 8.39 0.82
CA PHE A 191 36.68 7.54 0.21
C PHE A 191 37.65 8.33 -0.67
N LYS A 192 37.14 9.27 -1.47
CA LYS A 192 37.96 10.21 -2.25
C LYS A 192 38.80 11.12 -1.35
N LEU A 193 38.23 11.60 -0.25
CA LEU A 193 38.91 12.45 0.73
C LEU A 193 40.09 11.71 1.38
N LYS A 194 39.88 10.45 1.80
CA LYS A 194 40.93 9.56 2.31
C LYS A 194 42.06 9.37 1.30
N ALA A 195 41.74 9.13 0.02
CA ALA A 195 42.73 8.97 -1.02
C ALA A 195 43.57 10.24 -1.23
N GLY A 196 42.96 11.43 -1.21
CA GLY A 196 43.66 12.71 -1.30
C GLY A 196 44.60 12.96 -0.12
N LEU A 197 44.16 12.65 1.11
CA LEU A 197 44.98 12.76 2.32
C LEU A 197 46.16 11.78 2.34
N ALA A 198 46.01 10.61 1.70
CA ALA A 198 47.08 9.64 1.55
C ALA A 198 48.09 10.05 0.47
N ALA A 199 47.66 10.68 -0.62
CA ALA A 199 48.53 11.15 -1.70
C ALA A 199 49.39 12.37 -1.30
N GLY A 200 48.87 13.28 -0.47
CA GLY A 200 49.63 14.42 0.06
C GLY A 200 50.72 14.07 1.08
N LYS A 201 50.92 12.78 1.37
CA LYS A 201 52.03 12.27 2.19
C LYS A 201 53.27 11.87 1.39
N SER A 202 53.22 11.93 0.05
CA SER A 202 54.33 11.54 -0.82
C SER A 202 55.15 12.71 -1.33
#